data_AF-A0A8T8SBL1-F1
#
_entry.id   AF-A0A8T8SBL1-F1
#
_cell.length_a   1.000
_cell.length_b   1.000
_cell.length_c   1.000
_cell.angle_alpha   90.00
_cell.angle_beta   90.00
_cell.angle_gamma   90.00
#
_symmetry.space_group_name_H-M   'P 1'
#
loop_
_entity.id
_entity.type
_entity.pdbx_description
1 polymer ?
#
loop_
_entity_poly.entity_id
_entity_poly.type
_entity_poly.pdbx_seq_one_letter_code
_entity_poly.pdbx_strand_id
1 'polypeptide(L)'
;MSITFPRKFAIEGVPVTNIKEGLKSLCRTSDPGSFVGLRSVFPTLIHGSHALEIASLLGLLDDERSELTSTGRAVAHSRSVVKTELTKARAVLDQLLEQFEAINGESDRLISINRVYLYGSVMRGDPLVGEIDLEIEACRGPAYANDLQGYLRDCLSFVRRFAPNYVPPVYMAESDKAMDHLVFGQRRAPILKGAVINVRNLSTIPAPCQLIYTIQNGIDRNAPILTTHPDYDPAIETSHEIPRLASIEVPNFGIPEPVDARFLSKFHRSGRVLAHDFGSPTSNLLAWLLPVHERQSSTLKVHVSSETLDPAFPKRGGLTDDLSPKGTIVLTAEAHRSELRSFMKLERTVNMIDGALTLDLKVCDLATLQRRRTDEAHTNSLAVVAAAIHVADRFHAVALNKAGDNYPIEATVTTASSVPDAIGPLIQQFGSKISGSLDS
;
A
#
# COMPACT_ATOMS: atom_id res chain seq x y z
N MET A 1 -5.36 -16.74 -5.50
CA MET A 1 -4.91 -15.68 -6.42
C MET A 1 -4.89 -14.36 -5.65
N SER A 2 -3.77 -13.63 -5.69
CA SER A 2 -3.59 -12.32 -5.02
C SER A 2 -4.21 -11.18 -5.81
N ILE A 3 -4.68 -10.12 -5.13
CA ILE A 3 -5.12 -8.86 -5.77
C ILE A 3 -4.02 -8.35 -6.70
N THR A 4 -4.40 -7.83 -7.87
CA THR A 4 -3.47 -7.22 -8.83
C THR A 4 -3.95 -5.83 -9.21
N PHE A 5 -3.16 -4.79 -8.92
CA PHE A 5 -3.46 -3.41 -9.31
C PHE A 5 -2.71 -3.01 -10.59
N PRO A 6 -3.31 -2.20 -11.48
CA PRO A 6 -2.61 -1.60 -12.61
C PRO A 6 -1.38 -0.80 -12.15
N ARG A 7 -0.36 -0.71 -13.02
CA ARG A 7 0.83 0.10 -12.71
C ARG A 7 0.45 1.58 -12.60
N LYS A 8 0.96 2.27 -11.58
CA LYS A 8 0.62 3.66 -11.24
C LYS A 8 -0.86 3.88 -10.87
N PHE A 9 -1.60 2.81 -10.58
CA PHE A 9 -2.95 2.97 -10.03
C PHE A 9 -2.85 3.71 -8.70
N ALA A 10 -3.60 4.80 -8.60
CA ALA A 10 -3.72 5.61 -7.40
C ALA A 10 -5.18 5.62 -6.98
N ILE A 11 -5.41 5.60 -5.67
CA ILE A 11 -6.73 5.78 -5.07
C ILE A 11 -6.66 7.12 -4.35
N GLU A 12 -7.53 8.06 -4.73
CA GLU A 12 -7.58 9.40 -4.13
C GLU A 12 -6.23 10.14 -4.13
N GLY A 13 -5.45 9.99 -5.21
CA GLY A 13 -4.13 10.62 -5.33
C GLY A 13 -2.99 9.87 -4.64
N VAL A 14 -3.25 8.75 -3.96
CA VAL A 14 -2.22 7.92 -3.33
C VAL A 14 -1.92 6.69 -4.19
N PRO A 15 -0.68 6.50 -4.68
CA PRO A 15 -0.31 5.27 -5.38
C PRO A 15 -0.57 4.03 -4.50
N VAL A 16 -1.22 3.00 -5.04
CA VAL A 16 -1.51 1.78 -4.26
C VAL A 16 -0.23 1.06 -3.82
N THR A 17 0.87 1.22 -4.57
CA THR A 17 2.20 0.78 -4.12
C THR A 17 2.62 1.43 -2.81
N ASN A 18 2.28 2.69 -2.61
CA ASN A 18 2.62 3.44 -1.40
C ASN A 18 1.74 2.99 -0.23
N ILE A 19 0.44 2.84 -0.45
CA ILE A 19 -0.50 2.26 0.54
C ILE A 19 0.01 0.88 0.98
N LYS A 20 0.34 0.01 0.02
CA LYS A 20 0.85 -1.34 0.28
C LYS A 20 2.12 -1.34 1.14
N GLU A 21 3.12 -0.54 0.79
CA GLU A 21 4.37 -0.51 1.57
C GLU A 21 4.15 0.10 2.97
N GLY A 22 3.25 1.08 3.10
CA GLY A 22 2.78 1.56 4.40
C GLY A 22 2.13 0.45 5.23
N LEU A 23 1.17 -0.29 4.65
CA LEU A 23 0.48 -1.41 5.31
C LEU A 23 1.44 -2.51 5.75
N LYS A 24 2.46 -2.81 4.94
CA LYS A 24 3.52 -3.75 5.32
C LYS A 24 4.38 -3.24 6.47
N SER A 25 4.65 -1.93 6.51
CA SER A 25 5.38 -1.31 7.63
C SER A 25 4.58 -1.47 8.92
N LEU A 26 3.30 -1.07 8.89
CA LEU A 26 2.38 -1.22 10.02
C LEU A 26 2.26 -2.68 10.48
N CYS A 27 2.06 -3.62 9.56
CA CYS A 27 1.96 -5.04 9.88
C CYS A 27 3.21 -5.60 10.59
N ARG A 28 4.41 -5.05 10.29
CA ARG A 28 5.66 -5.49 10.91
C ARG A 28 5.89 -4.89 12.31
N THR A 29 5.35 -3.72 12.59
CA THR A 29 5.67 -2.94 13.79
C THR A 29 4.49 -2.79 14.76
N SER A 30 3.27 -3.01 14.28
CA SER A 30 2.02 -2.66 14.96
C SER A 30 1.97 -1.17 15.38
N ASP A 31 2.67 -0.31 14.65
CA ASP A 31 2.77 1.13 14.95
C ASP A 31 2.32 1.98 13.74
N PRO A 32 1.19 2.73 13.84
CA PRO A 32 0.75 3.68 12.82
C PRO A 32 1.80 4.76 12.51
N GLY A 33 2.65 5.10 13.50
CA GLY A 33 3.79 5.99 13.34
C GLY A 33 4.79 5.52 12.28
N SER A 34 5.00 4.21 12.19
CA SER A 34 5.86 3.57 11.20
C SER A 34 5.27 3.58 9.79
N PHE A 35 3.94 3.67 9.66
CA PHE A 35 3.25 3.85 8.38
C PHE A 35 3.46 5.30 7.92
N VAL A 36 2.99 6.27 8.70
CA VAL A 36 2.99 7.69 8.28
C VAL A 36 4.40 8.25 8.11
N GLY A 37 5.37 7.70 8.86
CA GLY A 37 6.78 8.08 8.83
C GLY A 37 7.64 7.29 7.83
N LEU A 38 7.07 6.47 6.94
CA LEU A 38 7.84 5.63 6.02
C LEU A 38 8.51 6.43 4.90
N ARG A 39 9.72 6.93 5.17
CA ARG A 39 10.48 7.86 4.28
C ARG A 39 10.86 7.29 2.92
N SER A 40 10.93 5.98 2.77
CA SER A 40 11.18 5.34 1.46
C SER A 40 10.00 5.47 0.50
N VAL A 41 8.84 5.93 0.99
CA VAL A 41 7.57 5.95 0.27
C VAL A 41 6.91 7.32 0.31
N PHE A 42 6.85 7.94 1.50
CA PHE A 42 6.19 9.22 1.71
C PHE A 42 7.21 10.36 1.79
N PRO A 43 7.10 11.41 0.95
CA PRO A 43 7.99 12.57 1.02
C PRO A 43 7.92 13.31 2.35
N THR A 44 6.71 13.43 2.92
CA THR A 44 6.48 14.12 4.20
C THR A 44 5.44 13.36 5.04
N LEU A 45 5.36 13.67 6.34
CA LEU A 45 4.32 13.11 7.22
C LEU A 45 2.90 13.49 6.77
N ILE A 46 2.73 14.61 6.07
CA ILE A 46 1.42 15.02 5.52
C ILE A 46 0.96 13.99 4.48
N HIS A 47 1.84 13.61 3.54
CA HIS A 47 1.57 12.56 2.55
C HIS A 47 1.28 11.21 3.22
N GLY A 48 2.06 10.85 4.24
CA GLY A 48 1.86 9.62 5.02
C GLY A 48 0.52 9.62 5.78
N SER A 49 0.13 10.75 6.37
CA SER A 49 -1.15 10.89 7.08
C SER A 49 -2.33 10.77 6.12
N HIS A 50 -2.25 11.42 4.96
CA HIS A 50 -3.28 11.30 3.92
C HIS A 50 -3.42 9.85 3.46
N ALA A 51 -2.31 9.16 3.20
CA ALA A 51 -2.34 7.74 2.83
C ALA A 51 -2.93 6.84 3.92
N LEU A 52 -2.72 7.16 5.20
CA LEU A 52 -3.33 6.44 6.32
C LEU A 52 -4.85 6.69 6.41
N GLU A 53 -5.31 7.92 6.16
CA GLU A 53 -6.74 8.23 6.06
C GLU A 53 -7.39 7.44 4.90
N ILE A 54 -6.77 7.43 3.71
CA ILE A 54 -7.26 6.63 2.59
C ILE A 54 -7.32 5.14 2.94
N ALA A 55 -6.27 4.60 3.58
CA ALA A 55 -6.27 3.20 4.01
C ALA A 55 -7.41 2.89 5.00
N SER A 56 -7.72 3.83 5.90
CA SER A 56 -8.83 3.72 6.85
C SER A 56 -10.19 3.76 6.14
N LEU A 57 -10.39 4.73 5.24
CA LEU A 57 -11.64 4.89 4.48
C LEU A 57 -11.90 3.71 3.53
N LEU A 58 -10.85 3.03 3.06
CA LEU A 58 -10.94 1.79 2.28
C LEU A 58 -11.21 0.54 3.13
N GLY A 59 -11.35 0.68 4.46
CA GLY A 59 -11.56 -0.44 5.37
C GLY A 59 -10.37 -1.40 5.43
N LEU A 60 -9.14 -0.91 5.18
CA LEU A 60 -7.92 -1.73 5.22
C LEU A 60 -7.36 -1.84 6.64
N LEU A 61 -7.81 -0.99 7.55
CA LEU A 61 -7.38 -0.90 8.93
C LEU A 61 -8.56 -1.11 9.87
N ASP A 62 -8.30 -1.57 11.09
CA ASP A 62 -9.26 -1.56 12.19
C ASP A 62 -9.60 -0.10 12.62
N ASP A 63 -10.62 0.04 13.47
CA ASP A 63 -11.10 1.36 13.92
C ASP A 63 -10.01 2.14 14.69
N GLU A 64 -9.13 1.44 15.40
CA GLU A 64 -7.99 2.03 16.11
C GLU A 64 -6.78 2.33 15.21
N ARG A 65 -6.82 1.85 13.96
CA ARG A 65 -5.77 1.96 12.93
C ARG A 65 -4.44 1.29 13.30
N SER A 66 -4.46 0.42 14.30
CA SER A 66 -3.31 -0.34 14.80
C SER A 66 -3.07 -1.63 14.04
N GLU A 67 -4.11 -2.21 13.45
CA GLU A 67 -4.05 -3.51 12.78
C GLU A 67 -4.66 -3.48 11.38
N LEU A 68 -4.24 -4.44 10.56
CA LEU A 68 -4.81 -4.63 9.23
C LEU A 68 -6.09 -5.46 9.33
N THR A 69 -7.13 -5.07 8.61
CA THR A 69 -8.29 -5.95 8.37
C THR A 69 -7.89 -7.13 7.47
N SER A 70 -8.80 -8.09 7.28
CA SER A 70 -8.61 -9.16 6.29
C SER A 70 -8.36 -8.60 4.89
N THR A 71 -9.10 -7.55 4.49
CA THR A 71 -8.92 -6.80 3.26
C THR A 71 -7.56 -6.12 3.22
N GLY A 72 -7.16 -5.44 4.31
CA GLY A 72 -5.85 -4.80 4.42
C GLY A 72 -4.69 -5.77 4.24
N ARG A 73 -4.77 -6.96 4.86
CA ARG A 73 -3.78 -8.04 4.67
C ARG A 73 -3.71 -8.49 3.20
N ALA A 74 -4.84 -8.68 2.55
CA ALA A 74 -4.86 -9.06 1.13
C ALA A 74 -4.20 -8.00 0.23
N VAL A 75 -4.38 -6.70 0.53
CA VAL A 75 -3.72 -5.60 -0.19
C VAL A 75 -2.23 -5.55 0.09
N ALA A 76 -1.80 -5.68 1.34
CA ALA A 76 -0.40 -5.68 1.73
C ALA A 76 0.41 -6.79 1.01
N HIS A 77 -0.22 -7.95 0.81
CA HIS A 77 0.36 -9.12 0.13
C HIS A 77 0.06 -9.20 -1.38
N SER A 78 -0.66 -8.21 -1.94
CA SER A 78 -0.98 -8.15 -3.37
C SER A 78 0.27 -8.09 -4.26
N ARG A 79 0.20 -8.59 -5.50
CA ARG A 79 1.28 -8.46 -6.48
C ARG A 79 0.97 -7.33 -7.45
N SER A 80 1.95 -6.49 -7.75
CA SER A 80 1.84 -5.51 -8.84
C SER A 80 2.38 -6.17 -10.11
N VAL A 81 1.49 -6.62 -10.99
CA VAL A 81 1.87 -7.27 -12.26
C VAL A 81 1.52 -6.34 -13.42
N VAL A 82 2.42 -6.22 -14.39
CA VAL A 82 2.10 -5.54 -15.66
C VAL A 82 1.04 -6.39 -16.37
N LYS A 83 -0.18 -5.87 -16.43
CA LYS A 83 -1.25 -6.51 -17.19
C LYS A 83 -0.91 -6.49 -18.68
N THR A 84 -1.18 -7.60 -19.35
CA THR A 84 -1.01 -7.77 -20.79
C THR A 84 -2.39 -7.88 -21.43
N GLU A 85 -2.60 -7.19 -22.55
CA GLU A 85 -3.82 -7.31 -23.36
C GLU A 85 -4.09 -8.77 -23.71
N LEU A 86 -5.37 -9.18 -23.64
CA LEU A 86 -5.79 -10.56 -23.90
C LEU A 86 -5.27 -11.08 -25.24
N THR A 87 -5.30 -10.27 -26.30
CA THR A 87 -4.81 -10.65 -27.63
C THR A 87 -3.33 -11.03 -27.62
N LYS A 88 -2.51 -10.27 -26.86
CA LYS A 88 -1.08 -10.57 -26.72
C LYS A 88 -0.85 -11.81 -25.85
N ALA A 89 -1.63 -11.97 -24.78
CA ALA A 89 -1.56 -13.16 -23.93
C ALA A 89 -1.93 -14.43 -24.72
N ARG A 90 -2.98 -14.36 -25.55
CA ARG A 90 -3.38 -15.45 -26.46
C ARG A 90 -2.28 -15.75 -27.47
N ALA A 91 -1.66 -14.75 -28.10
CA ALA A 91 -0.54 -15.00 -29.01
C ALA A 91 0.64 -15.75 -28.34
N VAL A 92 0.96 -15.42 -27.09
CA VAL A 92 2.00 -16.14 -26.32
C VAL A 92 1.56 -17.56 -25.98
N LEU A 93 0.30 -17.76 -25.60
CA LEU A 93 -0.26 -19.10 -25.38
C LEU A 93 -0.21 -19.95 -26.66
N ASP A 94 -0.57 -19.35 -27.79
CA ASP A 94 -0.61 -20.03 -29.09
C ASP A 94 0.78 -20.51 -29.50
N GLN A 95 1.79 -19.65 -29.39
CA GLN A 95 3.19 -20.02 -29.63
C GLN A 95 3.66 -21.16 -28.70
N LEU A 96 3.21 -21.15 -27.44
CA LEU A 96 3.55 -22.21 -26.48
C LEU A 96 2.88 -23.54 -26.83
N LEU A 97 1.63 -23.52 -27.30
CA LEU A 97 0.92 -24.72 -27.73
C LEU A 97 1.52 -25.32 -29.01
N GLU A 98 1.92 -24.47 -29.98
CA GLU A 98 2.68 -24.90 -31.16
C GLU A 98 4.00 -25.57 -30.77
N GLN A 99 4.70 -25.03 -29.76
CA GLN A 99 5.90 -25.65 -29.21
C GLN A 99 5.62 -27.05 -28.62
N PHE A 100 4.45 -27.28 -28.02
CA PHE A 100 4.09 -28.61 -27.49
C PHE A 100 3.87 -29.63 -28.60
N GLU A 101 3.23 -29.22 -29.70
CA GLU A 101 3.10 -30.06 -30.89
C GLU A 101 4.46 -30.36 -31.51
N ALA A 102 5.35 -29.38 -31.59
CA ALA A 102 6.71 -29.57 -32.10
C ALA A 102 7.50 -30.59 -31.25
N ILE A 103 7.48 -30.43 -29.92
CA ILE A 103 8.12 -31.38 -28.99
C ILE A 103 7.57 -32.79 -29.19
N ASN A 104 6.24 -32.95 -29.24
CA ASN A 104 5.61 -34.26 -29.37
C ASN A 104 5.77 -34.89 -30.77
N GLY A 105 6.05 -34.07 -31.80
CA GLY A 105 6.33 -34.52 -33.16
C GLY A 105 7.73 -35.12 -33.34
N GLU A 106 8.69 -34.79 -32.47
CA GLU A 106 10.04 -35.36 -32.50
C GLU A 106 10.02 -36.83 -32.03
N SER A 107 10.61 -37.73 -32.83
CA SER A 107 10.61 -39.18 -32.55
C SER A 107 11.59 -39.58 -31.44
N ASP A 108 12.67 -38.82 -31.28
CA ASP A 108 13.73 -38.97 -30.27
C ASP A 108 13.60 -37.98 -29.11
N ARG A 109 12.42 -37.31 -28.99
CA ARG A 109 12.14 -36.31 -27.96
C ARG A 109 12.50 -36.79 -26.56
N LEU A 110 13.09 -35.89 -25.77
CA LEU A 110 13.40 -36.16 -24.37
C LEU A 110 12.14 -36.27 -23.51
N ILE A 111 11.11 -35.49 -23.82
CA ILE A 111 9.87 -35.40 -23.05
C ILE A 111 8.66 -35.50 -23.97
N SER A 112 7.52 -35.94 -23.43
CA SER A 112 6.22 -35.80 -24.08
C SER A 112 5.32 -34.91 -23.23
N ILE A 113 4.60 -33.99 -23.86
CA ILE A 113 3.55 -33.20 -23.19
C ILE A 113 2.25 -33.98 -23.29
N ASN A 114 1.69 -34.44 -22.17
CA ASN A 114 0.52 -35.31 -22.15
C ASN A 114 -0.78 -34.52 -22.24
N ARG A 115 -0.93 -33.52 -21.37
CA ARG A 115 -2.14 -32.70 -21.26
C ARG A 115 -1.83 -31.33 -20.66
N VAL A 116 -2.64 -30.33 -21.02
CA VAL A 116 -2.51 -28.97 -20.50
C VAL A 116 -3.87 -28.41 -20.12
N TYR A 117 -3.99 -27.98 -18.86
CA TYR A 117 -5.15 -27.23 -18.38
C TYR A 117 -4.83 -25.75 -18.29
N LEU A 118 -5.74 -24.93 -18.83
CA LEU A 118 -5.73 -23.48 -18.71
C LEU A 118 -6.64 -23.03 -17.58
N TYR A 119 -6.15 -22.08 -16.80
CA TYR A 119 -6.88 -21.45 -15.70
C TYR A 119 -6.92 -19.93 -15.88
N GLY A 120 -7.67 -19.26 -14.99
CA GLY A 120 -7.50 -17.83 -14.76
C GLY A 120 -8.03 -16.93 -15.88
N SER A 121 -7.41 -15.75 -16.01
CA SER A 121 -7.93 -14.64 -16.81
C SER A 121 -7.97 -14.90 -18.31
N VAL A 122 -7.04 -15.69 -18.85
CA VAL A 122 -7.03 -16.00 -20.29
C VAL A 122 -8.23 -16.87 -20.67
N MET A 123 -8.53 -17.89 -19.85
CA MET A 123 -9.67 -18.78 -20.04
C MET A 123 -11.00 -18.03 -19.97
N ARG A 124 -11.15 -17.10 -19.02
CA ARG A 124 -12.37 -16.28 -18.88
C ARG A 124 -12.53 -15.21 -19.96
N GLY A 125 -11.47 -14.92 -20.71
CA GLY A 125 -11.48 -13.84 -21.69
C GLY A 125 -11.43 -12.44 -21.06
N ASP A 126 -10.81 -12.30 -19.88
CA ASP A 126 -10.63 -10.99 -19.25
C ASP A 126 -9.77 -10.10 -20.19
N PRO A 127 -10.10 -8.82 -20.41
CA PRO A 127 -9.38 -7.96 -21.34
C PRO A 127 -7.91 -7.75 -20.95
N LEU A 128 -7.62 -7.81 -19.65
CA LEU A 128 -6.29 -7.59 -19.06
C LEU A 128 -5.83 -8.79 -18.23
N VAL A 129 -4.79 -9.46 -18.72
CA VAL A 129 -4.23 -10.70 -18.17
C VAL A 129 -3.01 -10.40 -17.31
N GLY A 130 -2.95 -10.96 -16.10
CA GLY A 130 -1.75 -10.83 -15.25
C GLY A 130 -0.66 -11.81 -15.66
N GLU A 131 -0.97 -13.09 -15.54
CA GLU A 131 -0.13 -14.22 -15.94
C GLU A 131 -1.03 -15.23 -16.68
N ILE A 132 -0.42 -16.13 -17.45
CA ILE A 132 -1.07 -17.28 -18.05
C ILE A 132 -0.87 -18.46 -17.08
N ASP A 133 -1.96 -18.87 -16.44
CA ASP A 133 -1.97 -19.96 -15.48
C ASP A 133 -2.20 -21.29 -16.22
N LEU A 134 -1.19 -22.15 -16.25
CA LEU A 134 -1.23 -23.45 -16.92
C LEU A 134 -0.80 -24.55 -15.97
N GLU A 135 -1.50 -25.68 -16.00
CA GLU A 135 -0.99 -26.93 -15.48
C GLU A 135 -0.59 -27.82 -16.66
N ILE A 136 0.70 -28.09 -16.77
CA ILE A 136 1.31 -28.87 -17.86
C ILE A 136 1.72 -30.21 -17.29
N GLU A 137 1.10 -31.28 -17.76
CA GLU A 137 1.57 -32.62 -17.48
C GLU A 137 2.53 -33.07 -18.57
N ALA A 138 3.74 -33.45 -18.17
CA ALA A 138 4.76 -33.96 -19.07
C ALA A 138 5.37 -35.25 -18.53
N CYS A 139 5.70 -36.17 -19.41
CA CYS A 139 6.42 -37.40 -19.07
C CYS A 139 7.69 -37.53 -19.89
N ARG A 140 8.47 -38.59 -19.63
CA ARG A 140 9.64 -38.93 -20.45
C ARG A 140 9.20 -39.30 -21.87
N GLY A 141 10.06 -39.01 -22.84
CA GLY A 141 9.85 -39.43 -24.23
C GLY A 141 9.72 -40.96 -24.35
N PRO A 142 9.07 -41.47 -25.42
CA PRO A 142 8.76 -42.90 -25.56
C PRO A 142 10.00 -43.79 -25.49
N ALA A 143 11.13 -43.35 -26.08
CA ALA A 143 12.40 -44.07 -26.04
C ALA A 143 12.95 -44.28 -24.62
N TYR A 144 12.53 -43.44 -23.68
CA TYR A 144 13.01 -43.39 -22.30
C TYR A 144 12.02 -43.95 -21.28
N ALA A 145 10.89 -44.50 -21.70
CA ALA A 145 9.81 -44.94 -20.80
C ALA A 145 10.32 -45.89 -19.70
N ASN A 146 11.24 -46.80 -20.08
CA ASN A 146 11.85 -47.79 -19.19
C ASN A 146 13.34 -47.54 -18.90
N ASP A 147 13.90 -46.41 -19.33
CA ASP A 147 15.32 -46.07 -19.13
C ASP A 147 15.48 -44.68 -18.49
N LEU A 148 15.41 -44.65 -17.16
CA LEU A 148 15.60 -43.41 -16.40
C LEU A 148 17.06 -42.92 -16.47
N GLN A 149 18.04 -43.82 -16.50
CA GLN A 149 19.45 -43.43 -16.47
C GLN A 149 19.91 -42.87 -17.81
N GLY A 150 19.46 -43.44 -18.93
CA GLY A 150 19.64 -42.88 -20.26
C GLY A 150 18.97 -41.51 -20.38
N TYR A 151 17.73 -41.38 -19.91
CA TYR A 151 17.01 -40.10 -19.89
C TYR A 151 17.78 -38.98 -19.18
N LEU A 152 18.21 -39.22 -17.94
CA LEU A 152 18.94 -38.22 -17.15
C LEU A 152 20.28 -37.85 -17.81
N ARG A 153 20.98 -38.83 -18.41
CA ARG A 153 22.21 -38.59 -19.16
C ARG A 153 21.97 -37.65 -20.35
N ASP A 154 20.91 -37.89 -21.11
CA ASP A 154 20.61 -37.10 -22.30
C ASP A 154 20.02 -35.73 -21.95
N CYS A 155 19.27 -35.61 -20.86
CA CYS A 155 18.91 -34.32 -20.27
C CYS A 155 20.14 -33.51 -19.87
N LEU A 156 21.12 -34.12 -19.18
CA LEU A 156 22.35 -33.44 -18.81
C LEU A 156 23.16 -33.02 -20.05
N SER A 157 23.24 -33.89 -21.07
CA SER A 157 23.88 -33.59 -22.36
C SER A 157 23.20 -32.39 -23.03
N PHE A 158 21.87 -32.36 -23.06
CA PHE A 158 21.09 -31.25 -23.58
C PHE A 158 21.34 -29.95 -22.82
N VAL A 159 21.26 -29.97 -21.48
CA VAL A 159 21.50 -28.78 -20.64
C VAL A 159 22.90 -28.20 -20.86
N ARG A 160 23.91 -29.05 -21.04
CA ARG A 160 25.29 -28.62 -21.30
C ARG A 160 25.47 -27.90 -22.64
N ARG A 161 24.53 -28.03 -23.59
CA ARG A 161 24.57 -27.27 -24.85
C ARG A 161 24.41 -25.76 -24.61
N PHE A 162 23.65 -25.35 -23.60
CA PHE A 162 23.43 -23.93 -23.26
C PHE A 162 23.98 -23.53 -21.89
N ALA A 163 24.40 -24.49 -21.06
CA ALA A 163 25.08 -24.27 -19.80
C ALA A 163 26.25 -25.26 -19.64
N PRO A 164 27.39 -25.04 -20.33
CA PRO A 164 28.47 -26.04 -20.45
C PRO A 164 29.03 -26.54 -19.11
N ASN A 165 29.09 -25.67 -18.11
CA ASN A 165 29.62 -25.97 -16.78
C ASN A 165 28.53 -26.41 -15.78
N TYR A 166 27.34 -26.77 -16.26
CA TYR A 166 26.25 -27.18 -15.37
C TYR A 166 26.59 -28.50 -14.67
N VAL A 167 26.48 -28.45 -13.34
CA VAL A 167 26.54 -29.59 -12.42
C VAL A 167 25.20 -29.67 -11.70
N PRO A 168 24.47 -30.79 -11.80
CA PRO A 168 23.20 -30.96 -11.11
C PRO A 168 23.35 -30.78 -9.60
N PRO A 169 22.61 -29.85 -8.96
CA PRO A 169 22.72 -29.60 -7.52
C PRO A 169 22.05 -30.70 -6.67
N VAL A 170 21.07 -31.41 -7.24
CA VAL A 170 20.32 -32.49 -6.59
C VAL A 170 19.94 -33.54 -7.62
N TYR A 171 19.49 -34.71 -7.15
CA TYR A 171 18.98 -35.78 -8.00
C TYR A 171 17.85 -35.29 -8.93
N MET A 172 17.94 -35.60 -10.22
CA MET A 172 16.99 -35.22 -11.29
C MET A 172 16.92 -33.72 -11.64
N ALA A 173 17.78 -32.86 -11.09
CA ALA A 173 17.74 -31.42 -11.40
C ALA A 173 17.98 -31.12 -12.90
N GLU A 174 18.70 -31.99 -13.60
CA GLU A 174 18.90 -31.92 -15.05
C GLU A 174 17.61 -32.12 -15.85
N SER A 175 16.67 -32.96 -15.39
CA SER A 175 15.40 -33.14 -16.09
C SER A 175 14.52 -31.92 -15.96
N ASP A 176 14.46 -31.31 -14.78
CA ASP A 176 13.67 -30.09 -14.55
C ASP A 176 14.19 -28.93 -15.40
N LYS A 177 15.52 -28.77 -15.44
CA LYS A 177 16.17 -27.71 -16.23
C LYS A 177 16.04 -27.96 -17.74
N ALA A 178 16.11 -29.21 -18.18
CA ALA A 178 15.85 -29.57 -19.58
C ALA A 178 14.38 -29.31 -19.95
N MET A 179 13.43 -29.73 -19.11
CA MET A 179 12.00 -29.51 -19.30
C MET A 179 11.65 -28.03 -19.40
N ASP A 180 12.10 -27.19 -18.47
CA ASP A 180 11.82 -25.74 -18.50
C ASP A 180 12.35 -25.10 -19.79
N HIS A 181 13.54 -25.50 -20.25
CA HIS A 181 14.13 -25.00 -21.49
C HIS A 181 13.42 -25.53 -22.76
N LEU A 182 13.02 -26.79 -22.79
CA LEU A 182 12.29 -27.37 -23.93
C LEU A 182 10.91 -26.74 -24.09
N VAL A 183 10.20 -26.53 -22.98
CA VAL A 183 8.84 -26.00 -22.93
C VAL A 183 8.82 -24.48 -23.15
N PHE A 184 9.68 -23.73 -22.46
CA PHE A 184 9.63 -22.25 -22.47
C PHE A 184 10.76 -21.57 -23.25
N GLY A 185 11.67 -22.35 -23.84
CA GLY A 185 12.84 -21.86 -24.56
C GLY A 185 13.95 -21.32 -23.63
N GLN A 186 14.92 -20.62 -24.22
CA GLN A 186 16.08 -20.08 -23.50
C GLN A 186 15.70 -19.13 -22.36
N ARG A 187 14.61 -18.38 -22.53
CA ARG A 187 14.11 -17.45 -21.54
C ARG A 187 12.59 -17.49 -21.50
N ARG A 188 12.06 -17.95 -20.37
CA ARG A 188 10.63 -17.92 -20.09
C ARG A 188 10.07 -16.51 -20.14
N ALA A 189 9.02 -16.33 -20.92
CA ALA A 189 8.30 -15.06 -21.00
C ALA A 189 7.72 -14.69 -19.61
N PRO A 190 7.81 -13.42 -19.16
CA PRO A 190 7.32 -13.02 -17.85
C PRO A 190 5.84 -13.35 -17.58
N ILE A 191 5.00 -13.32 -18.62
CA ILE A 191 3.57 -13.65 -18.53
C ILE A 191 3.32 -15.14 -18.27
N LEU A 192 4.28 -16.02 -18.58
CA LEU A 192 4.16 -17.46 -18.39
C LEU A 192 4.53 -17.90 -16.97
N LYS A 193 4.75 -17.00 -16.01
CA LYS A 193 5.13 -17.36 -14.63
C LYS A 193 4.11 -18.25 -13.90
N GLY A 194 2.83 -18.15 -14.25
CA GLY A 194 1.75 -19.00 -13.73
C GLY A 194 1.71 -20.42 -14.30
N ALA A 195 2.48 -20.72 -15.35
CA ALA A 195 2.56 -22.06 -15.92
C ALA A 195 3.39 -23.02 -15.04
N VAL A 196 2.93 -24.23 -14.77
CA VAL A 196 3.65 -25.19 -13.93
C VAL A 196 3.72 -26.53 -14.62
N ILE A 197 4.89 -27.17 -14.60
CA ILE A 197 5.12 -28.49 -15.21
C ILE A 197 5.16 -29.52 -14.09
N ASN A 198 4.31 -30.54 -14.13
CA ASN A 198 4.26 -31.66 -13.17
C ASN A 198 4.13 -31.26 -11.68
N VAL A 199 3.63 -30.05 -11.40
CA VAL A 199 3.38 -29.56 -10.05
C VAL A 199 1.87 -29.41 -9.86
N ARG A 200 1.29 -30.17 -8.92
CA ARG A 200 -0.16 -30.24 -8.66
C ARG A 200 -0.73 -29.06 -7.86
N ASN A 201 -0.17 -27.86 -8.01
CA ASN A 201 -0.62 -26.69 -7.24
C ASN A 201 -1.93 -26.10 -7.75
N LEU A 202 -2.23 -26.25 -9.05
CA LEU A 202 -3.45 -25.71 -9.65
C LEU A 202 -4.62 -26.71 -9.60
N SER A 203 -4.34 -28.01 -9.75
CA SER A 203 -5.35 -29.07 -9.60
C SER A 203 -5.87 -29.24 -8.18
N THR A 204 -5.15 -28.75 -7.16
CA THR A 204 -5.56 -28.84 -5.74
C THR A 204 -6.42 -27.67 -5.26
N ILE A 205 -6.74 -26.71 -6.12
CA ILE A 205 -7.64 -25.60 -5.78
C ILE A 205 -9.03 -25.77 -6.43
N PRO A 206 -10.13 -25.39 -5.74
CA PRO A 206 -11.46 -25.36 -6.34
C PRO A 206 -11.57 -24.15 -7.27
N ALA A 207 -11.10 -24.30 -8.51
CA ALA A 207 -11.12 -23.26 -9.52
C ALA A 207 -11.52 -23.83 -10.89
N PRO A 208 -12.27 -23.05 -11.72
CA PRO A 208 -12.59 -23.47 -13.08
C PRO A 208 -11.34 -23.62 -13.96
N CYS A 209 -11.37 -24.60 -14.85
CA CYS A 209 -10.26 -24.94 -15.73
C CYS A 209 -10.73 -25.47 -17.09
N GLN A 210 -9.90 -25.36 -18.12
CA GLN A 210 -10.19 -25.82 -19.47
C GLN A 210 -9.06 -26.72 -19.99
N LEU A 211 -9.39 -27.93 -20.45
CA LEU A 211 -8.40 -28.86 -21.04
C LEU A 211 -8.11 -28.43 -22.48
N ILE A 212 -7.07 -27.63 -22.68
CA ILE A 212 -6.79 -26.99 -23.97
C ILE A 212 -5.83 -27.77 -24.87
N TYR A 213 -5.20 -28.82 -24.35
CA TYR A 213 -4.29 -29.69 -25.10
C TYR A 213 -4.28 -31.10 -24.56
N THR A 214 -4.23 -32.09 -25.45
CA THR A 214 -3.83 -33.47 -25.13
C THR A 214 -2.96 -34.04 -26.24
N ILE A 215 -2.08 -34.98 -25.92
CA ILE A 215 -1.25 -35.64 -26.93
C ILE A 215 -2.07 -36.42 -27.97
N GLN A 216 -3.27 -36.91 -27.60
CA GLN A 216 -4.13 -37.67 -28.52
C GLN A 216 -4.93 -36.77 -29.47
N ASN A 217 -5.44 -35.64 -28.98
CA ASN A 217 -6.38 -34.80 -29.73
C ASN A 217 -5.76 -33.47 -30.20
N GLY A 218 -4.52 -33.18 -29.81
CA GLY A 218 -3.87 -31.91 -30.10
C GLY A 218 -4.49 -30.75 -29.33
N ILE A 219 -4.43 -29.56 -29.93
CA ILE A 219 -4.99 -28.31 -29.37
C ILE A 219 -6.52 -28.29 -29.51
N ASP A 220 -7.24 -28.11 -28.41
CA ASP A 220 -8.69 -27.86 -28.42
C ASP A 220 -9.04 -26.63 -27.57
N ARG A 221 -9.22 -25.49 -28.23
CA ARG A 221 -9.57 -24.22 -27.57
C ARG A 221 -11.06 -24.11 -27.21
N ASN A 222 -11.87 -25.02 -27.73
CA ASN A 222 -13.31 -25.03 -27.53
C ASN A 222 -13.74 -26.09 -26.51
N ALA A 223 -12.77 -26.79 -25.91
CA ALA A 223 -13.01 -27.72 -24.83
C ALA A 223 -13.88 -27.07 -23.74
N PRO A 224 -14.82 -27.82 -23.13
CA PRO A 224 -15.69 -27.26 -22.11
C PRO A 224 -14.89 -26.76 -20.90
N ILE A 225 -15.29 -25.63 -20.34
CA ILE A 225 -14.76 -25.14 -19.06
C ILE A 225 -15.40 -25.99 -17.95
N LEU A 226 -14.55 -26.70 -17.21
CA LEU A 226 -14.95 -27.46 -16.03
C LEU A 226 -15.03 -26.54 -14.82
N THR A 227 -15.93 -26.84 -13.89
CA THR A 227 -16.06 -26.11 -12.61
C THR A 227 -14.85 -26.31 -11.70
N THR A 228 -14.25 -27.52 -11.73
CA THR A 228 -13.05 -27.91 -10.98
C THR A 228 -12.22 -28.89 -11.80
N HIS A 229 -10.93 -28.99 -11.48
CA HIS A 229 -10.03 -29.97 -12.10
C HIS A 229 -10.47 -31.41 -11.77
N PRO A 230 -10.36 -32.39 -12.70
CA PRO A 230 -10.76 -33.78 -12.43
C PRO A 230 -10.00 -34.44 -11.27
N ASP A 231 -8.75 -34.03 -11.06
CA ASP A 231 -7.89 -34.55 -9.96
C ASP A 231 -8.04 -33.74 -8.65
N TYR A 232 -9.02 -32.83 -8.55
CA TYR A 232 -9.26 -32.05 -7.34
C TYR A 232 -9.81 -32.93 -6.22
N ASP A 233 -9.10 -32.97 -5.09
CA ASP A 233 -9.53 -33.64 -3.86
C ASP A 233 -9.70 -32.62 -2.72
N PRO A 234 -10.94 -32.39 -2.23
CA PRO A 234 -11.20 -31.44 -1.17
C PRO A 234 -10.60 -31.84 0.19
N ALA A 235 -10.14 -33.09 0.37
CA ALA A 235 -9.49 -33.54 1.59
C ALA A 235 -8.00 -33.13 1.69
N ILE A 236 -7.40 -32.66 0.58
CA ILE A 236 -6.02 -32.16 0.57
C ILE A 236 -6.03 -30.71 1.04
N GLU A 237 -5.63 -30.49 2.30
CA GLU A 237 -5.43 -29.14 2.85
C GLU A 237 -4.36 -28.39 2.04
N THR A 238 -4.74 -27.26 1.43
CA THR A 238 -3.80 -26.35 0.79
C THR A 238 -3.46 -25.21 1.74
N SER A 239 -2.17 -24.93 1.93
CA SER A 239 -1.68 -23.84 2.80
C SER A 239 -1.89 -22.43 2.21
N HIS A 240 -2.88 -22.25 1.34
CA HIS A 240 -3.11 -21.03 0.57
C HIS A 240 -4.41 -20.34 0.95
N GLU A 241 -4.61 -20.10 2.25
CA GLU A 241 -5.58 -19.13 2.75
C GLU A 241 -5.05 -17.70 2.57
N ILE A 242 -5.02 -17.23 1.32
CA ILE A 242 -4.97 -15.78 1.05
C ILE A 242 -6.35 -15.40 0.52
N PRO A 243 -7.12 -14.56 1.25
CA PRO A 243 -8.43 -14.10 0.81
C PRO A 243 -8.36 -13.53 -0.61
N ARG A 244 -9.27 -14.00 -1.45
CA ARG A 244 -9.38 -13.64 -2.87
C ARG A 244 -10.18 -12.33 -2.97
N LEU A 245 -9.53 -11.20 -3.23
CA LEU A 245 -10.21 -9.95 -3.61
C LEU A 245 -10.05 -9.74 -5.13
N ALA A 246 -11.16 -9.75 -5.87
CA ALA A 246 -11.15 -9.50 -7.32
C ALA A 246 -10.99 -8.01 -7.65
N SER A 247 -11.49 -7.14 -6.76
CA SER A 247 -11.43 -5.68 -6.83
C SER A 247 -11.54 -5.11 -5.41
N ILE A 248 -11.06 -3.89 -5.19
CA ILE A 248 -11.46 -3.06 -4.05
C ILE A 248 -12.58 -2.18 -4.57
N GLU A 249 -13.74 -2.21 -3.91
CA GLU A 249 -14.73 -1.16 -4.08
C GLU A 249 -14.18 0.10 -3.43
N VAL A 250 -13.94 1.13 -4.25
CA VAL A 250 -13.61 2.46 -3.74
C VAL A 250 -14.95 3.09 -3.36
N PRO A 251 -15.23 3.31 -2.07
CA PRO A 251 -16.49 3.90 -1.66
C PRO A 251 -16.55 5.35 -2.16
N ASN A 252 -17.76 5.88 -2.37
CA ASN A 252 -17.92 7.30 -2.59
C ASN A 252 -17.58 8.02 -1.28
N PHE A 253 -16.45 8.73 -1.25
CA PHE A 253 -16.04 9.47 -0.07
C PHE A 253 -16.96 10.69 0.06
N GLY A 254 -17.67 10.80 1.18
CA GLY A 254 -18.52 11.96 1.46
C GLY A 254 -17.71 13.24 1.69
N ILE A 255 -18.26 14.18 2.46
CA ILE A 255 -17.51 15.38 2.87
C ILE A 255 -16.25 14.93 3.63
N PRO A 256 -15.04 15.35 3.21
CA PRO A 256 -13.81 15.00 3.90
C PRO A 256 -13.83 15.41 5.37
N GLU A 257 -13.30 14.57 6.26
CA GLU A 257 -12.98 14.98 7.62
C GLU A 257 -11.53 15.49 7.70
N PRO A 258 -11.18 16.30 8.71
CA PRO A 258 -9.78 16.58 9.02
C PRO A 258 -8.95 15.29 9.22
N VAL A 259 -7.64 15.38 8.96
CA VAL A 259 -6.74 14.27 9.24
C VAL A 259 -6.53 14.09 10.75
N ASP A 260 -6.22 12.87 11.17
CA ASP A 260 -5.89 12.59 12.57
C ASP A 260 -4.62 13.32 13.01
N ALA A 261 -4.77 14.31 13.89
CA ALA A 261 -3.68 15.19 14.33
C ALA A 261 -2.52 14.45 15.03
N ARG A 262 -2.72 13.21 15.49
CA ARG A 262 -1.65 12.38 16.06
C ARG A 262 -0.52 12.11 15.07
N PHE A 263 -0.74 12.28 13.76
CA PHE A 263 0.30 12.13 12.73
C PHE A 263 1.56 12.97 13.02
N LEU A 264 1.40 14.16 13.62
CA LEU A 264 2.51 15.04 14.00
C LEU A 264 3.45 14.43 15.04
N SER A 265 2.90 13.59 15.91
CA SER A 265 3.65 12.83 16.91
C SER A 265 3.97 11.41 16.46
N LYS A 266 3.68 11.08 15.18
CA LYS A 266 3.69 9.71 14.66
C LYS A 266 2.97 8.74 15.59
N PHE A 267 1.81 9.17 16.12
CA PHE A 267 0.99 8.37 17.04
C PHE A 267 1.70 7.96 18.33
N HIS A 268 2.79 8.62 18.71
CA HIS A 268 3.45 8.36 19.99
C HIS A 268 2.50 8.68 21.15
N ARG A 269 2.37 7.77 22.12
CA ARG A 269 1.40 7.87 23.22
C ARG A 269 1.48 9.17 24.02
N SER A 270 2.69 9.75 24.14
CA SER A 270 2.89 11.02 24.86
C SER A 270 2.51 12.26 24.05
N GLY A 271 2.06 12.11 22.80
CA GLY A 271 1.77 13.21 21.88
C GLY A 271 3.00 14.04 21.47
N ARG A 272 4.22 13.60 21.78
CA ARG A 272 5.42 14.41 21.61
C ARG A 272 5.74 14.63 20.13
N VAL A 273 5.95 15.89 19.77
CA VAL A 273 6.36 16.31 18.42
C VAL A 273 7.87 16.50 18.42
N LEU A 274 8.57 15.80 17.52
CA LEU A 274 10.03 15.85 17.41
C LEU A 274 10.42 16.35 16.02
N ALA A 275 11.21 17.42 15.94
CA ALA A 275 11.62 17.98 14.65
C ALA A 275 12.29 16.95 13.71
N HIS A 276 13.10 16.04 14.27
CA HIS A 276 13.79 15.02 13.49
C HIS A 276 12.87 13.91 12.96
N ASP A 277 11.65 13.76 13.48
CA ASP A 277 10.68 12.79 12.96
C ASP A 277 10.19 13.18 11.56
N PHE A 278 10.14 14.48 11.27
CA PHE A 278 9.66 15.04 10.01
C PHE A 278 10.63 14.84 8.83
N GLY A 279 11.88 14.44 9.06
CA GLY A 279 12.87 14.23 8.01
C GLY A 279 14.06 15.19 8.10
N SER A 280 14.83 15.28 7.01
CA SER A 280 15.91 16.26 6.94
C SER A 280 15.32 17.69 6.87
N PRO A 281 15.87 18.68 7.59
CA PRO A 281 15.50 20.09 7.44
C PRO A 281 15.65 20.62 6.00
N THR A 282 16.46 19.95 5.17
CA THR A 282 16.64 20.30 3.75
C THR A 282 15.50 19.83 2.85
N SER A 283 14.72 18.85 3.30
CA SER A 283 13.66 18.21 2.51
C SER A 283 12.27 18.31 3.17
N ASN A 284 12.19 18.84 4.38
CA ASN A 284 10.93 19.06 5.09
C ASN A 284 10.96 20.40 5.81
N LEU A 285 10.13 21.33 5.35
CA LEU A 285 10.11 22.69 5.90
C LEU A 285 9.65 22.75 7.36
N LEU A 286 8.84 21.80 7.84
CA LEU A 286 8.48 21.72 9.25
C LEU A 286 9.69 21.35 10.12
N ALA A 287 10.51 20.41 9.64
CA ALA A 287 11.77 20.03 10.29
C ALA A 287 12.76 21.20 10.35
N TRP A 288 12.60 22.21 9.48
CA TRP A 288 13.38 23.46 9.49
C TRP A 288 12.75 24.56 10.36
N LEU A 289 11.44 24.81 10.24
CA LEU A 289 10.74 25.88 10.96
C LEU A 289 10.73 25.65 12.47
N LEU A 290 10.55 24.40 12.94
CA LEU A 290 10.48 24.10 14.36
C LEU A 290 11.79 24.49 15.10
N PRO A 291 12.99 24.04 14.68
CA PRO A 291 14.24 24.47 15.31
C PRO A 291 14.53 25.98 15.25
N VAL A 292 14.02 26.69 14.23
CA VAL A 292 14.19 28.16 14.11
C VAL A 292 13.40 28.91 15.19
N HIS A 293 12.25 28.37 15.59
CA HIS A 293 11.35 29.00 16.56
C HIS A 293 11.42 28.37 17.96
N GLU A 294 11.98 27.17 18.10
CA GLU A 294 12.32 26.56 19.39
C GLU A 294 13.54 27.26 20.01
N ARG A 295 13.31 28.13 20.99
CA ARG A 295 14.37 28.57 21.91
C ARG A 295 14.33 27.69 23.15
N GLN A 296 15.45 27.05 23.49
CA GLN A 296 15.68 26.33 24.76
C GLN A 296 14.93 24.99 24.95
N SER A 297 15.05 24.04 24.02
CA SER A 297 14.64 22.63 24.26
C SER A 297 13.19 22.48 24.74
N SER A 298 12.28 23.25 24.15
CA SER A 298 10.86 23.14 24.45
C SER A 298 10.33 21.79 23.95
N THR A 299 9.59 21.09 24.80
CA THR A 299 8.86 19.88 24.42
C THR A 299 7.51 20.30 23.87
N LEU A 300 7.30 20.05 22.59
CA LEU A 300 6.02 20.23 21.91
C LEU A 300 5.20 18.95 22.01
N LYS A 301 3.91 19.07 22.29
CA LYS A 301 2.98 17.94 22.31
C LYS A 301 1.64 18.28 21.65
N VAL A 302 1.02 17.28 21.04
CA VAL A 302 -0.36 17.29 20.56
C VAL A 302 -1.21 16.37 21.43
N HIS A 303 -2.33 16.89 21.91
CA HIS A 303 -3.28 16.19 22.78
C HIS A 303 -4.62 16.09 22.06
N VAL A 304 -5.09 14.86 21.89
CA VAL A 304 -6.36 14.56 21.20
C VAL A 304 -7.39 13.91 22.13
N SER A 305 -6.99 13.60 23.36
CA SER A 305 -7.86 13.13 24.44
C SER A 305 -7.37 13.71 25.77
N SER A 306 -8.27 13.79 26.75
CA SER A 306 -7.94 14.26 28.10
C SER A 306 -6.89 13.38 28.79
N GLU A 307 -6.79 12.10 28.41
CA GLU A 307 -5.82 11.13 28.95
C GLU A 307 -4.38 11.44 28.54
N THR A 308 -4.18 12.07 27.38
CA THR A 308 -2.85 12.46 26.89
C THR A 308 -2.30 13.71 27.55
N LEU A 309 -3.18 14.51 28.18
CA LEU A 309 -2.81 15.77 28.82
C LEU A 309 -2.15 15.51 30.18
N ASP A 310 -0.99 16.13 30.42
CA ASP A 310 -0.32 16.08 31.72
C ASP A 310 -1.28 16.56 32.82
N PRO A 311 -1.56 15.77 33.87
CA PRO A 311 -2.42 16.17 34.99
C PRO A 311 -1.92 17.43 35.73
N ALA A 312 -0.63 17.74 35.64
CA ALA A 312 -0.04 18.97 36.17
C ALA A 312 -0.35 20.21 35.30
N PHE A 313 -0.94 20.02 34.12
CA PHE A 313 -1.53 21.11 33.37
C PHE A 313 -2.80 21.58 34.10
N PRO A 314 -2.90 22.85 34.52
CA PRO A 314 -4.05 23.37 35.22
C PRO A 314 -5.31 23.14 34.40
N LYS A 315 -6.33 22.58 35.07
CA LYS A 315 -7.68 22.43 34.55
C LYS A 315 -8.30 23.80 34.34
N ARG A 316 -7.88 24.53 33.32
CA ARG A 316 -8.63 25.67 32.81
C ARG A 316 -9.94 25.10 32.27
N GLY A 317 -11.08 25.57 32.79
CA GLY A 317 -12.39 25.07 32.35
C GLY A 317 -12.51 25.15 30.84
N GLY A 318 -12.96 24.07 30.20
CA GLY A 318 -13.06 24.00 28.74
C GLY A 318 -11.86 23.42 28.01
N LEU A 319 -10.67 23.28 28.62
CA LEU A 319 -9.47 22.87 27.89
C LEU A 319 -9.51 21.39 27.45
N THR A 320 -10.10 20.54 28.27
CA THR A 320 -10.22 19.09 28.04
C THR A 320 -11.53 18.68 27.37
N ASP A 321 -12.41 19.64 27.10
CA ASP A 321 -13.77 19.38 26.69
C ASP A 321 -13.80 19.10 25.17
N ASP A 322 -14.45 17.99 24.82
CA ASP A 322 -14.72 17.54 23.44
C ASP A 322 -13.47 17.30 22.59
N LEU A 323 -12.35 16.91 23.22
CA LEU A 323 -11.12 16.57 22.49
C LEU A 323 -11.34 15.37 21.58
N SER A 324 -10.93 15.50 20.32
CA SER A 324 -10.98 14.43 19.33
C SER A 324 -9.83 14.55 18.33
N PRO A 325 -9.31 13.41 17.81
CA PRO A 325 -8.17 13.41 16.91
C PRO A 325 -8.41 14.13 15.58
N LYS A 326 -9.68 14.33 15.19
CA LYS A 326 -10.08 15.00 13.94
C LYS A 326 -10.79 16.34 14.15
N GLY A 327 -11.26 16.66 15.36
CA GLY A 327 -11.90 17.94 15.65
C GLY A 327 -11.04 18.78 16.57
N THR A 328 -11.46 18.86 17.83
CA THR A 328 -10.85 19.70 18.86
C THR A 328 -9.58 19.08 19.42
N ILE A 329 -8.47 19.81 19.42
CA ILE A 329 -7.19 19.35 19.95
C ILE A 329 -6.53 20.44 20.81
N VAL A 330 -5.57 20.04 21.63
CA VAL A 330 -4.74 20.96 22.40
C VAL A 330 -3.28 20.75 22.04
N LEU A 331 -2.58 21.84 21.75
CA LEU A 331 -1.13 21.85 21.58
C LEU A 331 -0.48 22.44 22.82
N THR A 332 0.62 21.86 23.29
CA THR A 332 1.38 22.40 24.43
C THR A 332 2.86 22.57 24.10
N ALA A 333 3.46 23.61 24.66
CA ALA A 333 4.90 23.87 24.61
C ALA A 333 5.44 24.05 26.05
N GLU A 334 6.40 23.21 26.43
CA GLU A 334 6.95 23.13 27.79
C GLU A 334 8.47 23.27 27.76
N ALA A 335 9.06 24.20 28.51
CA ALA A 335 10.52 24.32 28.59
C ALA A 335 11.09 23.42 29.70
N HIS A 336 12.05 22.54 29.38
CA HIS A 336 12.61 21.53 30.30
C HIS A 336 13.18 22.08 31.63
N ARG A 337 13.52 23.37 31.68
CA ARG A 337 14.17 24.03 32.84
C ARG A 337 13.30 25.09 33.51
N SER A 338 12.06 25.29 33.05
CA SER A 338 11.17 26.29 33.62
C SER A 338 9.77 25.71 33.81
N GLU A 339 9.05 26.21 34.79
CA GLU A 339 7.62 25.91 34.96
C GLU A 339 6.74 26.62 33.90
N LEU A 340 7.33 27.32 32.92
CA LEU A 340 6.60 27.96 31.82
C LEU A 340 6.02 26.91 30.87
N ARG A 341 4.69 26.95 30.75
CA ARG A 341 3.90 26.05 29.91
C ARG A 341 2.93 26.88 29.09
N SER A 342 3.02 26.81 27.78
CA SER A 342 2.04 27.45 26.89
C SER A 342 1.13 26.40 26.27
N PHE A 343 -0.11 26.78 25.99
CA PHE A 343 -1.03 25.93 25.24
C PHE A 343 -1.82 26.71 24.21
N MET A 344 -2.30 25.98 23.20
CA MET A 344 -3.18 26.47 22.15
C MET A 344 -4.30 25.44 21.95
N LYS A 345 -5.56 25.84 22.17
CA LYS A 345 -6.73 25.00 21.86
C LYS A 345 -7.18 25.30 20.43
N LEU A 346 -7.29 24.25 19.62
CA LEU A 346 -7.69 24.34 18.22
C LEU A 346 -9.00 23.59 18.02
N GLU A 347 -9.91 24.17 17.25
CA GLU A 347 -11.10 23.52 16.72
C GLU A 347 -10.96 23.45 15.20
N ARG A 348 -11.26 22.29 14.61
CA ARG A 348 -11.06 22.02 13.19
C ARG A 348 -12.33 21.45 12.62
N THR A 349 -12.79 22.03 11.53
CA THR A 349 -14.03 21.61 10.87
C THR A 349 -13.87 21.68 9.36
N VAL A 350 -14.48 20.70 8.68
CA VAL A 350 -14.66 20.72 7.22
C VAL A 350 -16.15 20.64 6.97
N ASN A 351 -16.69 21.63 6.27
CA ASN A 351 -18.11 21.74 5.99
C ASN A 351 -18.36 22.04 4.51
N MET A 352 -19.55 21.70 4.03
CA MET A 352 -20.05 22.17 2.75
C MET A 352 -20.91 23.42 2.99
N ILE A 353 -20.47 24.58 2.51
CA ILE A 353 -21.19 25.85 2.65
C ILE A 353 -21.33 26.46 1.26
N ASP A 354 -22.56 26.75 0.84
CA ASP A 354 -22.87 27.37 -0.46
C ASP A 354 -22.21 26.68 -1.68
N GLY A 355 -22.04 25.36 -1.61
CA GLY A 355 -21.43 24.56 -2.67
C GLY A 355 -19.90 24.60 -2.71
N ALA A 356 -19.25 25.19 -1.70
CA ALA A 356 -17.81 25.14 -1.49
C ALA A 356 -17.46 24.32 -0.24
N LEU A 357 -16.34 23.60 -0.32
CA LEU A 357 -15.73 22.94 0.83
C LEU A 357 -14.96 23.99 1.64
N THR A 358 -15.44 24.28 2.84
CA THR A 358 -14.80 25.21 3.77
C THR A 358 -14.05 24.43 4.85
N LEU A 359 -12.73 24.64 4.93
CA LEU A 359 -11.87 24.14 5.99
C LEU A 359 -11.55 25.27 6.96
N ASP A 360 -12.06 25.18 8.18
CA ASP A 360 -11.77 26.17 9.22
C ASP A 360 -10.85 25.58 10.30
N LEU A 361 -9.80 26.33 10.64
CA LEU A 361 -9.02 26.13 11.85
C LEU A 361 -9.22 27.34 12.76
N LYS A 362 -9.90 27.12 13.88
CA LYS A 362 -10.17 28.14 14.87
C LYS A 362 -9.27 27.99 16.08
N VAL A 363 -8.55 29.05 16.44
CA VAL A 363 -7.80 29.12 17.69
C VAL A 363 -8.75 29.59 18.79
N CYS A 364 -9.23 28.65 19.59
CA CYS A 364 -10.23 28.91 20.64
C CYS A 364 -9.61 29.54 21.89
N ASP A 365 -8.37 29.18 22.20
CA ASP A 365 -7.67 29.69 23.38
C ASP A 365 -6.15 29.62 23.18
N LEU A 366 -5.44 30.58 23.76
CA LEU A 366 -3.98 30.65 23.78
C LEU A 366 -3.54 31.33 25.08
N ALA A 367 -2.75 30.63 25.89
CA ALA A 367 -2.19 31.23 27.10
C ALA A 367 -0.87 30.58 27.51
N THR A 368 -0.11 31.32 28.32
CA THR A 368 1.08 30.82 29.03
C THR A 368 0.80 30.80 30.52
N LEU A 369 0.90 29.61 31.10
CA LEU A 369 0.74 29.39 32.52
C LEU A 369 1.90 30.06 33.26
N GLN A 370 1.56 30.72 34.38
CA GLN A 370 2.46 31.50 35.25
C GLN A 370 2.86 32.90 34.77
N ARG A 371 2.41 33.39 33.60
CA ARG A 371 2.62 34.79 33.19
C ARG A 371 1.34 35.43 32.65
N ARG A 372 1.19 36.75 32.86
CA ARG A 372 0.12 37.55 32.23
C ARG A 372 0.34 37.80 30.73
N ARG A 373 1.54 37.52 30.20
CA ARG A 373 1.90 37.66 28.77
C ARG A 373 2.33 36.32 28.20
N THR A 374 1.91 36.05 26.97
CA THR A 374 2.29 34.88 26.19
C THR A 374 3.79 34.90 25.90
N ASP A 375 4.43 33.74 26.02
CA ASP A 375 5.81 33.57 25.58
C ASP A 375 5.85 33.49 24.04
N GLU A 376 6.53 34.45 23.41
CA GLU A 376 6.54 34.61 21.95
C GLU A 376 7.17 33.39 21.25
N ALA A 377 8.21 32.78 21.83
CA ALA A 377 8.87 31.61 21.24
C ALA A 377 7.97 30.37 21.29
N HIS A 378 7.33 30.11 22.42
CA HIS A 378 6.32 29.06 22.53
C HIS A 378 5.14 29.30 21.59
N THR A 379 4.66 30.55 21.52
CA THR A 379 3.55 30.94 20.65
C THR A 379 3.87 30.69 19.18
N ASN A 380 5.07 31.08 18.73
CA ASN A 380 5.54 30.84 17.36
C ASN A 380 5.65 29.34 17.07
N SER A 381 6.17 28.55 18.01
CA SER A 381 6.28 27.09 17.86
C SER A 381 4.91 26.43 17.75
N LEU A 382 3.95 26.82 18.61
CA LEU A 382 2.57 26.35 18.54
C LEU A 382 1.89 26.76 17.23
N ALA A 383 2.14 27.97 16.73
CA ALA A 383 1.61 28.43 15.45
C ALA A 383 2.18 27.65 14.25
N VAL A 384 3.46 27.26 14.27
CA VAL A 384 4.05 26.38 13.24
C VAL A 384 3.35 25.01 13.24
N VAL A 385 3.12 24.43 14.42
CA VAL A 385 2.43 23.13 14.53
C VAL A 385 0.97 23.25 14.06
N ALA A 386 0.25 24.29 14.47
CA ALA A 386 -1.12 24.56 14.02
C ALA A 386 -1.20 24.73 12.48
N ALA A 387 -0.23 25.44 11.90
CA ALA A 387 -0.14 25.61 10.46
C ALA A 387 0.08 24.27 9.74
N ALA A 388 0.90 23.38 10.29
CA ALA A 388 1.13 22.05 9.74
C ALA A 388 -0.14 21.20 9.68
N ILE A 389 -0.96 21.27 10.72
CA ILE A 389 -2.25 20.56 10.81
C ILE A 389 -3.21 21.12 9.76
N HIS A 390 -3.36 22.44 9.70
CA HIS A 390 -4.24 23.07 8.72
C HIS A 390 -3.84 22.75 7.27
N VAL A 391 -2.54 22.73 6.98
CA VAL A 391 -2.04 22.33 5.66
C VAL A 391 -2.31 20.85 5.37
N ALA A 392 -2.21 19.98 6.38
CA ALA A 392 -2.52 18.56 6.21
C ALA A 392 -4.01 18.33 5.94
N ASP A 393 -4.88 19.00 6.68
CA ASP A 393 -6.34 18.98 6.48
C ASP A 393 -6.69 19.46 5.07
N ARG A 394 -6.10 20.59 4.64
CA ARG A 394 -6.26 21.12 3.28
C ARG A 394 -5.76 20.17 2.20
N PHE A 395 -4.56 19.60 2.38
CA PHE A 395 -3.99 18.64 1.44
C PHE A 395 -4.92 17.44 1.26
N HIS A 396 -5.41 16.89 2.37
CA HIS A 396 -6.33 15.75 2.37
C HIS A 396 -7.65 16.07 1.65
N ALA A 397 -8.28 17.20 1.98
CA ALA A 397 -9.53 17.61 1.36
C ALA A 397 -9.37 17.88 -0.13
N VAL A 398 -8.27 18.55 -0.55
CA VAL A 398 -7.98 18.79 -1.97
C VAL A 398 -7.78 17.47 -2.73
N ALA A 399 -7.07 16.51 -2.13
CA ALA A 399 -6.81 15.21 -2.76
C ALA A 399 -8.10 14.40 -2.97
N LEU A 400 -8.95 14.30 -1.95
CA LEU A 400 -10.26 13.64 -2.05
C LEU A 400 -11.20 14.37 -3.02
N ASN A 401 -11.28 15.70 -2.93
CA ASN A 401 -12.18 16.48 -3.77
C ASN A 401 -11.82 16.42 -5.25
N LYS A 402 -10.53 16.36 -5.61
CA LYS A 402 -10.07 16.18 -7.00
C LYS A 402 -10.46 14.84 -7.60
N ALA A 403 -10.62 13.81 -6.78
CA ALA A 403 -11.02 12.49 -7.21
C ALA A 403 -12.56 12.29 -7.18
N GLY A 404 -13.28 13.12 -6.43
CA GLY A 404 -14.73 13.24 -6.45
C GLY A 404 -15.27 14.40 -7.31
N ASP A 405 -16.23 15.16 -6.75
CA ASP A 405 -17.04 16.16 -7.44
C ASP A 405 -16.34 17.50 -7.73
N ASN A 406 -15.10 17.68 -7.26
CA ASN A 406 -14.24 18.82 -7.56
C ASN A 406 -14.85 20.19 -7.22
N TYR A 407 -15.39 20.32 -6.01
CA TYR A 407 -15.92 21.56 -5.46
C TYR A 407 -14.84 22.66 -5.29
N PRO A 408 -15.20 23.94 -5.30
CA PRO A 408 -14.32 25.01 -4.80
C PRO A 408 -13.90 24.73 -3.35
N ILE A 409 -12.65 25.06 -3.00
CA ILE A 409 -12.12 24.88 -1.64
C ILE A 409 -11.70 26.22 -1.06
N GLU A 410 -12.21 26.52 0.13
CA GLU A 410 -11.84 27.67 0.93
C GLU A 410 -11.21 27.19 2.24
N ALA A 411 -10.09 27.81 2.63
CA ALA A 411 -9.38 27.46 3.86
C ALA A 411 -9.18 28.72 4.71
N THR A 412 -9.70 28.71 5.93
CA THR A 412 -9.69 29.86 6.83
C THR A 412 -9.01 29.53 8.15
N VAL A 413 -8.41 30.55 8.74
CA VAL A 413 -7.89 30.51 10.10
C VAL A 413 -8.57 31.63 10.87
N THR A 414 -9.31 31.28 11.90
CA THR A 414 -10.03 32.22 12.76
C THR A 414 -9.50 32.15 14.20
N THR A 415 -9.76 33.19 14.98
CA THR A 415 -9.28 33.30 16.35
C THR A 415 -10.40 33.82 17.25
N ALA A 416 -10.55 33.25 18.45
CA ALA A 416 -11.47 33.77 19.45
C ALA A 416 -11.01 35.15 19.95
N SER A 417 -11.93 35.97 20.46
CA SER A 417 -11.63 37.33 20.97
C SER A 417 -10.63 37.36 22.13
N SER A 418 -10.41 36.24 22.82
CA SER A 418 -9.41 36.08 23.87
C SER A 418 -8.00 35.78 23.35
N VAL A 419 -7.85 35.53 22.06
CA VAL A 419 -6.58 35.20 21.40
C VAL A 419 -6.04 36.46 20.71
N PRO A 420 -4.73 36.76 20.78
CA PRO A 420 -4.18 37.93 20.09
C PRO A 420 -4.42 37.88 18.57
N ASP A 421 -4.87 39.00 17.99
CA ASP A 421 -5.21 39.11 16.56
C ASP A 421 -4.07 38.71 15.61
N ALA A 422 -2.81 38.82 16.05
CA ALA A 422 -1.64 38.45 15.27
C ALA A 422 -1.49 36.94 15.02
N ILE A 423 -2.18 36.08 15.79
CA ILE A 423 -2.01 34.62 15.72
C ILE A 423 -2.57 34.02 14.44
N GLY A 424 -3.76 34.43 14.02
CA GLY A 424 -4.37 33.95 12.77
C GLY A 424 -3.48 34.21 11.55
N PRO A 425 -3.06 35.47 11.30
CA PRO A 425 -2.13 35.81 10.24
C PRO A 425 -0.79 35.06 10.31
N LEU A 426 -0.26 34.83 11.51
CA LEU A 426 0.99 34.09 11.71
C LEU A 426 0.86 32.62 11.27
N ILE A 427 -0.22 31.94 11.66
CA ILE A 427 -0.52 30.57 11.24
C ILE A 427 -0.66 30.50 9.71
N GLN A 428 -1.38 31.45 9.10
CA GLN A 428 -1.53 31.51 7.64
C GLN A 428 -0.19 31.73 6.92
N GLN A 429 0.69 32.59 7.46
CA GLN A 429 2.01 32.82 6.92
C GLN A 429 2.87 31.54 6.93
N PHE A 430 2.88 30.81 8.05
CA PHE A 430 3.57 29.53 8.12
C PHE A 430 2.93 28.48 7.20
N GLY A 431 1.60 28.42 7.15
CA GLY A 431 0.86 27.49 6.29
C GLY A 431 1.18 27.68 4.81
N SER A 432 1.32 28.94 4.38
CA SER A 432 1.69 29.29 3.00
C SER A 432 3.10 28.80 2.64
N LYS A 433 4.05 28.97 3.57
CA LYS A 433 5.42 28.45 3.42
C LYS A 433 5.44 26.93 3.34
N ILE A 434 4.72 26.24 4.24
CA ILE A 434 4.66 24.78 4.28
C ILE A 434 4.00 24.23 2.99
N SER A 435 2.90 24.85 2.54
CA SER A 435 2.20 24.44 1.31
C SER A 435 3.10 24.54 0.08
N GLY A 436 3.83 25.65 -0.08
CA GLY A 436 4.75 25.83 -1.21
C GLY A 436 5.89 24.80 -1.27
N SER A 437 6.24 24.18 -0.14
CA SER A 437 7.22 23.09 -0.08
C SER A 437 6.63 21.71 -0.42
N LEU A 438 5.30 21.54 -0.43
CA LEU A 438 4.66 20.28 -0.82
C LEU A 438 4.50 20.16 -2.34
N ASP A 439 4.41 21.30 -3.04
CA ASP A 439 4.21 21.39 -4.49
C ASP A 439 5.54 21.42 -5.29
N SER A 440 6.68 21.58 -4.60
CA SER A 440 8.05 21.60 -5.16
C SER A 440 8.71 20.23 -5.11
#